data_AF-A0A4R7JY35-F1
#
_entry.id   AF-A0A4R7JY35-F1
#
_cell.length_a   1.000
_cell.length_b   1.000
_cell.length_c   1.000
_cell.angle_alpha   90.00
_cell.angle_beta   90.00
_cell.angle_gamma   90.00
#
_symmetry.space_group_name_H-M   'P 1'
#
loop_
_entity.id
_entity.type
_entity.pdbx_description
1 polymer ?
#
loop_
_entity_poly.entity_id
_entity_poly.type
_entity_poly.pdbx_seq_one_letter_code
_entity_poly.pdbx_strand_id
1 'polypeptide(L)'
;MRLLPILLPLVLFPLLFSISTQANDEPDGLADKEAIRDKTASFMERLEEGHVLAAYRNMKGVLGVDTDPFMEDAEKARQFFGQVRERVGKPLGGELVRQESIDDHFHRQSYLQKFESAALHWQFSFYRPADEWVLVGVSYSTDLEPLYQRD
;
A
#
# COMPACT_ATOMS: atom_id res chain seq x y z
N MET A 1 78.80 23.14 13.99
CA MET A 1 77.78 24.10 13.47
C MET A 1 76.52 23.28 13.14
N ARG A 2 75.34 23.80 13.44
CA ARG A 2 74.13 23.07 13.89
C ARG A 2 73.53 22.04 12.91
N LEU A 3 73.12 20.90 13.47
CA LEU A 3 72.25 19.87 12.90
C LEU A 3 70.81 20.40 12.76
N LEU A 4 70.15 20.10 11.63
CA LEU A 4 68.74 20.44 11.37
C LEU A 4 67.84 19.25 11.78
N PRO A 5 66.76 19.45 12.57
CA PRO A 5 65.90 18.35 13.01
C PRO A 5 64.83 17.99 11.97
N ILE A 6 64.61 16.68 11.83
CA ILE A 6 63.53 16.05 11.05
C ILE A 6 62.21 16.33 11.77
N LEU A 7 61.32 17.12 11.14
CA LEU A 7 59.94 17.33 11.59
C LEU A 7 59.06 16.23 11.01
N LEU A 8 58.63 15.32 11.88
CA LEU A 8 57.65 14.25 11.61
C LEU A 8 56.24 14.88 11.48
N PRO A 9 55.46 14.61 10.43
CA PRO A 9 54.08 15.10 10.38
C PRO A 9 53.18 14.25 11.29
N LEU A 10 52.53 14.94 12.22
CA LEU A 10 51.50 14.48 13.13
C LEU A 10 50.29 13.96 12.32
N VAL A 11 50.03 12.65 12.34
CA VAL A 11 48.84 12.04 11.72
C VAL A 11 47.63 12.35 12.60
N LEU A 12 46.79 13.28 12.16
CA LEU A 12 45.51 13.61 12.78
C LEU A 12 44.46 12.62 12.24
N PHE A 13 44.02 11.67 13.07
CA PHE A 13 42.99 10.70 12.73
C PHE A 13 41.61 11.34 12.97
N PRO A 14 40.79 11.63 11.95
CA PRO A 14 39.46 12.16 12.19
C PRO A 14 38.56 11.05 12.74
N LEU A 15 38.06 11.24 13.96
CA LEU A 15 36.97 10.46 14.55
C LEU A 15 35.73 10.62 13.66
N LEU A 16 35.43 9.60 12.87
CA LEU A 16 34.17 9.48 12.15
C LEU A 16 33.05 9.21 13.17
N PHE A 17 32.33 10.28 13.55
CA PHE A 17 31.06 10.17 14.24
C PHE A 17 30.03 9.68 13.20
N SER A 18 29.79 8.37 13.14
CA SER A 18 28.67 7.82 12.38
C SER A 18 27.38 8.27 13.07
N ILE A 19 26.73 9.28 12.50
CA ILE A 19 25.35 9.60 12.83
C ILE A 19 24.52 8.42 12.33
N SER A 20 24.08 7.56 13.25
CA SER A 20 23.06 6.56 12.95
C SER A 20 21.76 7.31 12.70
N THR A 21 21.43 7.56 11.44
CA THR A 21 20.09 7.98 11.05
C THR A 21 19.16 6.85 11.46
N GLN A 22 18.39 7.05 12.53
CA GLN A 22 17.26 6.17 12.81
C GLN A 22 16.26 6.45 11.69
N ALA A 23 16.10 5.48 10.79
CA ALA A 23 14.97 5.47 9.87
C ALA A 23 13.72 5.39 10.74
N ASN A 24 13.04 6.51 10.94
CA ASN A 24 11.62 6.44 11.21
C ASN A 24 11.03 5.79 9.96
N ASP A 25 10.41 4.62 10.12
CA ASP A 25 9.56 4.01 9.09
C ASP A 25 8.33 4.91 8.91
N GLU A 26 8.52 6.14 8.42
CA GLU A 26 7.44 6.89 7.81
C GLU A 26 7.02 6.09 6.56
N PRO A 27 5.71 5.90 6.32
CA PRO A 27 5.27 5.24 5.12
C PRO A 27 5.83 5.97 3.90
N ASP A 28 6.29 5.21 2.92
CA ASP A 28 6.57 5.71 1.58
C ASP A 28 5.20 6.07 1.00
N GLY A 29 4.71 7.28 1.29
CA GLY A 29 3.41 7.72 0.85
C GLY A 29 3.31 7.77 -0.68
N LEU A 30 2.10 7.95 -1.18
CA LEU A 30 1.84 8.05 -2.62
C LEU A 30 1.74 9.52 -3.01
N ALA A 31 2.48 9.93 -4.04
CA ALA A 31 2.57 11.34 -4.43
C ALA A 31 1.23 11.92 -4.93
N ASP A 32 0.44 11.12 -5.64
CA ASP A 32 -0.79 11.59 -6.31
C ASP A 32 -1.83 10.47 -6.53
N LYS A 33 -2.96 10.85 -7.13
CA LYS A 33 -4.08 9.95 -7.42
C LYS A 33 -3.76 8.92 -8.52
N GLU A 34 -2.76 9.18 -9.37
CA GLU A 34 -2.29 8.22 -10.37
C GLU A 34 -1.46 7.13 -9.69
N ALA A 35 -0.54 7.49 -8.79
CA ALA A 35 0.17 6.54 -7.95
C ALA A 35 -0.78 5.68 -7.11
N ILE A 36 -1.87 6.26 -6.58
CA ILE A 36 -2.95 5.51 -5.93
C ILE A 36 -3.60 4.49 -6.88
N ARG A 37 -4.02 4.92 -8.08
CA ARG A 37 -4.64 4.04 -9.07
C ARG A 37 -3.72 2.89 -9.47
N ASP A 38 -2.45 3.16 -9.71
CA ASP A 38 -1.50 2.13 -10.14
C ASP A 38 -1.24 1.14 -8.99
N LYS A 39 -1.19 1.63 -7.75
CA LYS A 39 -1.03 0.81 -6.55
C LYS A 39 -2.22 -0.14 -6.35
N THR A 40 -3.44 0.37 -6.41
CA THR A 40 -4.65 -0.44 -6.24
C THR A 40 -4.92 -1.35 -7.44
N ALA A 41 -4.57 -0.94 -8.66
CA ALA A 41 -4.61 -1.83 -9.83
C ALA A 41 -3.67 -3.03 -9.65
N SER A 42 -2.43 -2.82 -9.19
CA SER A 42 -1.51 -3.93 -8.90
C SER A 42 -1.99 -4.85 -7.77
N PHE A 43 -2.69 -4.29 -6.78
CA PHE A 43 -3.36 -5.08 -5.75
C PHE A 43 -4.45 -5.98 -6.36
N MET A 44 -5.31 -5.42 -7.21
CA MET A 44 -6.40 -6.16 -7.86
C MET A 44 -5.89 -7.25 -8.81
N GLU A 45 -4.86 -6.97 -9.60
CA GLU A 45 -4.19 -7.95 -10.47
C GLU A 45 -3.73 -9.18 -9.67
N ARG A 46 -3.04 -8.97 -8.55
CA ARG A 46 -2.59 -10.06 -7.67
C ARG A 46 -3.74 -10.86 -7.06
N LEU A 47 -4.88 -10.21 -6.77
CA LEU A 47 -6.06 -10.90 -6.29
C LEU A 47 -6.68 -11.83 -7.34
N GLU A 48 -6.72 -11.39 -8.60
CA GLU A 48 -7.24 -12.18 -9.71
C GLU A 48 -6.41 -13.44 -9.92
N GLU A 49 -5.09 -13.33 -9.80
CA GLU A 49 -4.16 -14.46 -9.81
C GLU A 49 -4.28 -15.37 -8.56
N GLY A 50 -5.04 -14.95 -7.54
CA GLY A 50 -5.23 -15.68 -6.29
C GLY A 50 -4.13 -15.47 -5.26
N HIS A 51 -3.22 -14.52 -5.49
CA HIS A 51 -2.13 -14.18 -4.58
C HIS A 51 -2.58 -13.16 -3.53
N VAL A 52 -3.61 -13.48 -2.74
CA VAL A 52 -4.23 -12.57 -1.76
C VAL A 52 -3.21 -11.95 -0.80
N LEU A 53 -2.36 -12.76 -0.15
CA LEU A 53 -1.34 -12.23 0.76
C LEU A 53 -0.32 -11.34 0.05
N ALA A 54 0.01 -11.63 -1.21
CA ALA A 54 0.93 -10.80 -1.98
C ALA A 54 0.28 -9.46 -2.34
N ALA A 55 -1.03 -9.44 -2.63
CA ALA A 55 -1.79 -8.21 -2.82
C ALA A 55 -1.71 -7.33 -1.56
N TYR A 56 -2.02 -7.86 -0.38
CA TYR A 56 -1.90 -7.10 0.86
C TYR A 56 -0.46 -6.64 1.12
N ARG A 57 0.54 -7.52 1.00
CA ARG A 57 1.95 -7.12 1.18
C ARG A 57 2.39 -6.00 0.24
N ASN A 58 1.84 -5.93 -0.98
CA ASN A 58 2.13 -4.83 -1.90
C ASN A 58 1.78 -3.46 -1.30
N MET A 59 0.76 -3.40 -0.45
CA MET A 59 0.29 -2.15 0.18
C MET A 59 1.07 -1.75 1.42
N LYS A 60 1.90 -2.63 2.00
CA LYS A 60 2.51 -2.40 3.32
C LYS A 60 3.28 -1.07 3.42
N GLY A 61 4.03 -0.72 2.38
CA GLY A 61 4.84 0.51 2.37
C GLY A 61 4.05 1.81 2.37
N VAL A 62 2.76 1.77 1.99
CA VAL A 62 1.91 2.97 1.88
C VAL A 62 0.90 3.09 3.03
N LEU A 63 1.01 2.25 4.06
CA LEU A 63 0.05 2.23 5.18
C LEU A 63 0.23 3.45 6.08
N GLY A 64 -0.85 4.19 6.33
CA GLY A 64 -0.89 5.29 7.29
C GLY A 64 -1.19 4.82 8.73
N VAL A 65 -1.19 3.50 8.96
CA VAL A 65 -1.60 2.84 10.20
C VAL A 65 -0.64 1.69 10.51
N ASP A 66 -0.76 1.10 11.71
CA ASP A 66 -0.01 -0.08 12.11
C ASP A 66 -0.18 -1.22 11.09
N THR A 67 0.94 -1.87 10.74
CA THR A 67 0.96 -2.92 9.74
C THR A 67 0.43 -4.26 10.26
N ASP A 68 0.47 -4.51 11.56
CA ASP A 68 0.09 -5.80 12.13
C ASP A 68 -1.42 -6.08 11.96
N PRO A 69 -2.34 -5.18 12.35
CA PRO A 69 -3.78 -5.37 12.10
C PRO A 69 -4.10 -5.56 10.61
N PHE A 70 -3.40 -4.81 9.75
CA PHE A 70 -3.58 -4.93 8.30
C PHE A 70 -3.18 -6.31 7.76
N MET A 71 -2.10 -6.89 8.31
CA MET A 71 -1.66 -8.23 7.93
C MET A 71 -2.52 -9.34 8.54
N GLU A 72 -3.12 -9.14 9.71
CA GLU A 72 -4.16 -10.03 10.23
C GLU A 72 -5.38 -10.07 9.31
N ASP A 73 -5.81 -8.91 8.82
CA ASP A 73 -6.91 -8.83 7.84
C ASP A 73 -6.54 -9.49 6.51
N ALA A 74 -5.28 -9.44 6.09
CA ALA A 74 -4.80 -10.18 4.93
C ALA A 74 -4.99 -11.70 5.05
N GLU A 75 -4.74 -12.27 6.24
CA GLU A 75 -4.95 -13.70 6.48
C GLU A 75 -6.43 -14.07 6.51
N LYS A 76 -7.28 -13.24 7.11
CA LYS A 76 -8.74 -13.41 7.07
C LYS A 76 -9.25 -13.37 5.63
N ALA A 77 -8.79 -12.39 4.85
CA ALA A 77 -9.12 -12.26 3.44
C ALA A 77 -8.66 -13.50 2.66
N ARG A 78 -7.44 -13.99 2.86
CA ARG A 78 -6.96 -15.22 2.18
C ARG A 78 -7.90 -16.41 2.45
N GLN A 79 -8.31 -16.61 3.70
CA GLN A 79 -9.24 -17.70 4.05
C GLN A 79 -10.60 -17.51 3.38
N PHE A 80 -11.16 -16.30 3.45
CA PHE A 80 -12.44 -15.95 2.82
C PHE A 80 -12.40 -16.19 1.30
N PHE A 81 -11.40 -15.66 0.61
CA PHE A 81 -11.27 -15.78 -0.84
C PHE A 81 -10.98 -17.19 -1.33
N GLY A 82 -10.37 -18.03 -0.49
CA GLY A 82 -10.31 -19.48 -0.74
C GLY A 82 -11.70 -20.10 -0.85
N GLN A 83 -12.58 -19.81 0.12
CA GLN A 83 -13.96 -20.31 0.12
C GLN A 83 -14.83 -19.68 -0.97
N VAL A 84 -14.63 -18.39 -1.26
CA VAL A 84 -15.33 -17.70 -2.37
C VAL A 84 -15.06 -18.44 -3.68
N ARG A 85 -13.79 -18.72 -3.99
CA ARG A 85 -13.43 -19.39 -5.25
C ARG A 85 -14.06 -20.78 -5.40
N GLU A 86 -14.18 -21.52 -4.30
CA GLU A 86 -14.87 -22.83 -4.30
C GLU A 86 -16.38 -22.72 -4.59
N ARG A 87 -17.01 -21.60 -4.20
CA ARG A 87 -18.47 -21.42 -4.30
C ARG A 87 -18.92 -20.66 -5.54
N VAL A 88 -18.19 -19.61 -5.92
CA VAL A 88 -18.60 -18.68 -6.99
C VAL A 88 -17.70 -18.73 -8.23
N GLY A 89 -16.74 -19.64 -8.23
CA GLY A 89 -15.85 -19.88 -9.36
C GLY A 89 -14.61 -18.99 -9.37
N LYS A 90 -13.90 -19.01 -10.50
CA LYS A 90 -12.66 -18.23 -10.67
C LYS A 90 -12.95 -16.73 -10.86
N PRO A 91 -11.99 -15.85 -10.52
CA PRO A 91 -12.04 -14.45 -10.91
C PRO A 91 -12.09 -14.30 -12.43
N LEU A 92 -12.88 -13.34 -12.92
CA LEU A 92 -12.97 -12.96 -14.33
C LEU A 92 -12.32 -11.60 -14.63
N GLY A 93 -12.06 -10.81 -13.59
CA GLY A 93 -11.41 -9.50 -13.69
C GLY A 93 -11.91 -8.52 -12.63
N GLY A 94 -11.17 -7.44 -12.44
CA GLY A 94 -11.47 -6.33 -11.55
C GLY A 94 -11.43 -5.01 -12.31
N GLU A 95 -12.44 -4.17 -12.09
CA GLU A 95 -12.58 -2.91 -12.80
C GLU A 95 -12.75 -1.76 -11.80
N LEU A 96 -12.01 -0.67 -11.98
CA LEU A 96 -12.22 0.56 -11.21
C LEU A 96 -13.52 1.21 -11.70
N VAL A 97 -14.54 1.22 -10.85
CA VAL A 97 -15.89 1.70 -11.23
C VAL A 97 -16.22 3.07 -10.65
N ARG A 98 -15.51 3.51 -9.61
CA ARG A 98 -15.77 4.79 -8.96
C ARG A 98 -14.54 5.35 -8.28
N GLN A 99 -14.37 6.66 -8.38
CA GLN A 99 -13.39 7.43 -7.62
C GLN A 99 -14.09 8.60 -6.95
N GLU A 100 -13.80 8.83 -5.68
CA GLU A 100 -14.43 9.87 -4.88
C GLU A 100 -13.39 10.57 -4.04
N SER A 101 -13.59 11.86 -3.78
CA SER A 101 -12.70 12.67 -2.95
C SER A 101 -13.51 13.55 -2.01
N ILE A 102 -12.96 13.77 -0.81
CA ILE A 102 -13.35 14.87 0.08
C ILE A 102 -12.21 15.87 -0.01
N ASP A 103 -12.40 16.86 -0.87
CA ASP A 103 -11.36 17.81 -1.29
C ASP A 103 -10.02 17.09 -1.55
N ASP A 104 -8.95 17.60 -0.95
CA ASP A 104 -7.60 17.02 -1.02
C ASP A 104 -7.22 16.23 0.25
N HIS A 105 -8.19 15.91 1.12
CA HIS A 105 -7.94 15.21 2.38
C HIS A 105 -8.18 13.71 2.29
N PHE A 106 -9.25 13.30 1.60
CA PHE A 106 -9.60 11.89 1.44
C PHE A 106 -9.78 11.54 -0.02
N HIS A 107 -9.35 10.34 -0.37
CA HIS A 107 -9.60 9.75 -1.67
C HIS A 107 -10.03 8.30 -1.49
N ARG A 108 -11.02 7.91 -2.28
CA ARG A 108 -11.55 6.56 -2.28
C ARG A 108 -11.62 6.02 -3.69
N GLN A 109 -11.21 4.77 -3.86
CA GLN A 109 -11.39 4.02 -5.10
C GLN A 109 -12.25 2.80 -4.83
N SER A 110 -13.25 2.59 -5.68
CA SER A 110 -14.11 1.42 -5.65
C SER A 110 -13.91 0.57 -6.89
N TYR A 111 -13.65 -0.71 -6.67
CA TYR A 111 -13.50 -1.70 -7.72
C TYR A 111 -14.66 -2.71 -7.68
N LEU A 112 -15.10 -3.15 -8.85
CA LEU A 112 -15.97 -4.31 -9.00
C LEU A 112 -15.13 -5.51 -9.44
N GLN A 113 -15.01 -6.50 -8.56
CA GLN A 113 -14.37 -7.77 -8.90
C GLN A 113 -15.44 -8.76 -9.35
N LYS A 114 -15.33 -9.26 -10.58
CA LYS A 114 -16.24 -10.24 -11.16
C LYS A 114 -15.70 -11.66 -10.96
N PHE A 115 -16.59 -12.57 -10.62
CA PHE A 115 -16.39 -14.02 -10.60
C PHE A 115 -17.39 -14.66 -11.56
N GLU A 116 -17.30 -15.98 -11.78
CA GLU A 116 -18.20 -16.70 -12.70
C GLU A 116 -19.69 -16.61 -12.30
N SER A 117 -20.01 -16.57 -11.00
CA SER A 117 -21.40 -16.51 -10.54
C SER A 117 -21.70 -15.44 -9.49
N ALA A 118 -20.75 -14.56 -9.18
CA ALA A 118 -20.93 -13.46 -8.23
C ALA A 118 -20.01 -12.28 -8.54
N ALA A 119 -20.18 -11.18 -7.81
CA ALA A 119 -19.24 -10.07 -7.81
C ALA A 119 -19.03 -9.54 -6.39
N LEU A 120 -17.90 -8.88 -6.19
CA LEU A 120 -17.55 -8.21 -4.93
C LEU A 120 -17.19 -6.76 -5.19
N HIS A 121 -17.64 -5.89 -4.30
CA HIS A 121 -17.21 -4.51 -4.22
C HIS A 121 -15.97 -4.43 -3.35
N TRP A 122 -14.86 -3.96 -3.90
CA TRP A 122 -13.65 -3.59 -3.16
C TRP A 122 -13.58 -2.08 -3.00
N GLN A 123 -13.12 -1.64 -1.84
CA GLN A 123 -12.94 -0.24 -1.54
C GLN A 123 -11.56 0.01 -0.90
N PHE A 124 -10.84 0.98 -1.45
CA PHE A 124 -9.58 1.47 -0.91
C PHE A 124 -9.78 2.90 -0.44
N SER A 125 -9.43 3.16 0.81
CA SER A 125 -9.56 4.48 1.44
C SER A 125 -8.17 5.05 1.72
N PHE A 126 -7.92 6.24 1.21
CA PHE A 126 -6.68 6.99 1.38
C PHE A 126 -6.93 8.30 2.10
N TYR A 127 -5.96 8.69 2.92
CA TYR A 127 -5.92 9.95 3.64
C TYR A 127 -4.64 10.70 3.28
N ARG A 128 -4.72 12.02 3.17
CA ARG A 128 -3.57 12.89 2.90
C ARG A 128 -3.32 13.79 4.12
N PRO A 129 -2.48 13.38 5.07
CA PRO A 129 -2.16 14.20 6.24
C PRO A 129 -1.33 15.45 5.90
N ALA A 130 -0.49 15.38 4.86
CA ALA A 130 0.38 16.45 4.40
C ALA A 130 0.56 16.38 2.88
N ASP A 131 1.77 16.12 2.38
CA ASP A 131 2.04 16.13 0.94
C ASP A 131 1.78 14.78 0.26
N GLU A 132 1.74 13.69 1.01
CA GLU A 132 1.60 12.34 0.48
C GLU A 132 0.31 11.65 0.94
N TRP A 133 -0.18 10.74 0.11
CA TRP A 133 -1.34 9.90 0.38
C TRP A 133 -0.93 8.60 1.06
N VAL A 134 -1.62 8.27 2.14
CA VAL A 134 -1.45 7.00 2.86
C VAL A 134 -2.74 6.18 2.84
N LEU A 135 -2.60 4.87 2.73
CA LEU A 135 -3.71 3.94 2.82
C LEU A 135 -4.16 3.82 4.28
N VAL A 136 -5.43 4.07 4.52
CA VAL A 136 -6.05 3.96 5.86
C VAL A 136 -7.05 2.81 5.96
N GLY A 137 -7.41 2.18 4.84
CA GLY A 137 -8.27 1.01 4.87
C GLY A 137 -8.47 0.33 3.53
N VAL A 138 -8.66 -0.99 3.59
CA VAL A 138 -9.11 -1.83 2.49
C VAL A 138 -10.31 -2.62 2.98
N SER A 139 -11.42 -2.57 2.26
CA SER A 139 -12.60 -3.37 2.56
C SER A 139 -13.16 -4.04 1.32
N TYR A 140 -13.92 -5.10 1.54
CA TYR A 140 -14.66 -5.80 0.48
C TYR A 140 -16.05 -6.20 0.98
N SER A 141 -17.02 -6.23 0.07
CA SER A 141 -18.42 -6.53 0.38
C SER A 141 -19.11 -7.26 -0.78
N THR A 142 -20.12 -8.07 -0.46
CA THR A 142 -21.09 -8.60 -1.45
C THR A 142 -22.21 -7.62 -1.73
N ASP A 143 -22.34 -6.56 -0.92
CA ASP A 143 -23.27 -5.47 -1.19
C ASP A 143 -22.72 -4.60 -2.33
N LEU A 144 -23.49 -4.53 -3.41
CA LEU A 144 -23.16 -3.75 -4.60
C LEU A 144 -23.98 -2.46 -4.70
N GLU A 145 -24.91 -2.21 -3.77
CA GLU A 145 -25.76 -1.02 -3.78
C GLU A 145 -24.96 0.29 -3.94
N PRO A 146 -23.81 0.48 -3.25
CA PRO A 146 -23.01 1.69 -3.41
C PRO A 146 -22.43 1.93 -4.82
N LEU A 147 -22.44 0.90 -5.69
CA LEU A 147 -21.87 0.97 -7.04
C LEU A 147 -22.90 1.36 -8.10
N TYR A 148 -24.20 1.22 -7.83
CA TYR A 148 -25.22 1.63 -8.79
C TYR A 148 -25.25 3.14 -8.95
N GLN A 149 -25.41 3.58 -10.19
CA GLN A 149 -25.62 4.99 -10.55
C GLN A 149 -27.07 5.14 -10.99
N ARG A 150 -27.69 6.28 -10.68
CA ARG A 150 -29.01 6.61 -11.21
C ARG A 150 -28.85 7.14 -12.62
N ASP A 151 -29.57 6.52 -13.57
CA ASP A 151 -29.71 7.01 -14.94
C ASP A 151 -30.55 8.30 -15.02
#